data_AF-A0A843KK80-F1
#
_entry.id   AF-A0A843KK80-F1
#
_cell.length_a   1.000
_cell.length_b   1.000
_cell.length_c   1.000
_cell.angle_alpha   90.00
_cell.angle_beta   90.00
_cell.angle_gamma   90.00
#
_symmetry.space_group_name_H-M   'P 1'
#
loop_
_entity.id
_entity.type
_entity.pdbx_description
1 polymer ?
#
loop_
_entity_poly.entity_id
_entity_poly.type
_entity_poly.pdbx_seq_one_letter_code
_entity_poly.pdbx_strand_id
1 'polypeptide(L)'
;MNRQVSHAVLAAAAILVLVLIGVQAVDPVLYAAKNISTAAHADPATIQKRSPGDAASLVPLMDELLGETGTLALTIKLQDYESAERDLARYNELSRRFDRLVVTLDVSGTDIGEFQQNNRQNQDALAALLNDTRRFDALQRLEIEVRGDDEQHMTVIYEGEALRQKMRETFSAYARREAATVRIAEHYEINATPYQESVDHFAEVADAANGWQEEINGGGTGTGGTGSGGTVQSPLVIAVTPVEGSYGDVLLIGGIHAAGKSGAPVEIYVDSRLAATVALDDDRTYVHSYRVGRILAGPHLAYATAGTIYSNVAAFEVLPKNTSITLSLAEVNGTAVACTGNLTADDGRPVTRAPVLIRVDGETLVGAETDGNGTYRADILLPAGEHALRAEFHAAGYPLNASESPTETVILRGEGLSPFPFAAAIAAAAGTGWYLRRRRSEESTPAAEPEAAPSPEVARPTPQVSIAGLPPREAATVLFCTLRARLGLPETKTPRDCARIAPAYAGFFERYERIRYAGETPSEEELTDMERIALGGDADRA
;
A
#
# COMPACT_ATOMS: atom_id res chain seq x y z
N MET A 1 72.13 17.96 -23.58
CA MET A 1 71.43 17.82 -22.27
C MET A 1 71.85 16.48 -21.67
N ASN A 2 72.67 16.50 -20.62
CA ASN A 2 73.42 15.33 -20.17
C ASN A 2 72.53 14.25 -19.55
N ARG A 3 72.67 13.00 -20.01
CA ARG A 3 72.01 11.79 -19.46
C ARG A 3 72.14 11.68 -17.94
N GLN A 4 73.27 12.15 -17.39
CA GLN A 4 73.50 12.18 -15.94
C GLN A 4 72.55 13.11 -15.18
N VAL A 5 72.13 14.22 -15.78
CA VAL A 5 71.16 15.15 -15.17
C VAL A 5 69.74 14.55 -15.21
N SER A 6 69.40 13.82 -16.29
CA SER A 6 68.13 13.10 -16.39
C SER A 6 68.02 11.98 -15.35
N HIS A 7 69.08 11.21 -15.13
CA HIS A 7 69.10 10.17 -14.10
C HIS A 7 69.08 10.74 -12.67
N ALA A 8 69.72 11.88 -12.44
CA ALA A 8 69.67 12.57 -11.15
C ALA A 8 68.26 13.11 -10.82
N VAL A 9 67.55 13.65 -11.81
CA VAL A 9 66.16 14.13 -11.65
C VAL A 9 65.20 12.96 -11.42
N LEU A 10 65.38 11.84 -12.13
CA LEU A 10 64.57 10.63 -11.91
C LEU A 10 64.81 10.00 -10.53
N ALA A 11 66.06 9.96 -10.07
CA ALA A 11 66.39 9.48 -8.72
C ALA A 11 65.79 10.38 -7.63
N ALA A 12 65.86 11.70 -7.80
CA ALA A 12 65.24 12.66 -6.89
C ALA A 12 63.71 12.52 -6.85
N ALA A 13 63.07 12.31 -8.01
CA ALA A 13 61.63 12.08 -8.10
C ALA A 13 61.21 10.75 -7.45
N ALA A 14 62.00 9.67 -7.62
CA ALA A 14 61.73 8.38 -6.99
C ALA A 14 61.86 8.45 -5.46
N ILE A 15 62.85 9.20 -4.96
CA ILE A 15 63.02 9.43 -3.51
C ILE A 15 61.86 10.27 -2.98
N LEU A 16 61.41 11.30 -3.71
CA LEU A 16 60.24 12.10 -3.33
C LEU A 16 58.96 11.25 -3.23
N VAL A 17 58.74 10.33 -4.18
CA VAL A 17 57.61 9.39 -4.16
C VAL A 17 57.72 8.42 -3.00
N LEU A 18 58.90 7.88 -2.69
CA LEU A 18 59.11 7.01 -1.54
C LEU A 18 58.89 7.73 -0.20
N VAL A 19 59.26 9.01 -0.10
CA VAL A 19 58.99 9.84 1.08
C VAL A 19 57.49 10.14 1.21
N LEU A 20 56.79 10.43 0.10
CA LEU A 20 55.34 10.63 0.10
C LEU A 20 54.57 9.37 0.49
N ILE A 21 55.02 8.19 0.05
CA ILE A 21 54.47 6.88 0.47
C ILE A 21 54.76 6.62 1.96
N GLY A 22 55.96 6.98 2.44
CA GLY A 22 56.33 6.85 3.85
C GLY A 22 55.53 7.76 4.79
N VAL A 23 55.13 8.95 4.32
CA VAL A 23 54.30 9.89 5.09
C VAL A 23 52.82 9.45 5.11
N GLN A 24 52.32 8.78 4.07
CA GLN A 24 50.98 8.17 4.07
C GLN A 24 50.92 6.81 4.80
N ALA A 25 52.06 6.20 5.12
CA ALA A 25 52.14 4.93 5.84
C ALA A 25 52.09 5.06 7.38
N VAL A 26 51.85 6.27 7.91
CA VAL A 26 51.82 6.52 9.38
C VAL A 26 50.42 6.35 9.98
N ASP A 27 49.38 6.05 9.19
CA ASP A 27 48.09 5.57 9.73
C ASP A 27 47.45 4.49 8.85
N PRO A 28 47.80 3.20 9.04
CA PRO A 28 46.90 2.11 8.71
C PRO A 28 45.92 1.96 9.87
N VAL A 29 44.81 2.70 9.86
CA VAL A 29 43.66 2.38 10.72
C VAL A 29 42.98 1.17 10.10
N LEU A 30 43.57 -0.02 10.24
CA LEU A 30 42.92 -1.32 10.08
C LEU A 30 43.82 -2.38 10.74
N TYR A 31 43.35 -2.89 11.88
CA TYR A 31 43.86 -4.03 12.66
C TYR A 31 45.20 -3.85 13.42
N ALA A 32 45.16 -3.13 14.55
CA ALA A 32 46.11 -3.35 15.65
C ALA A 32 45.51 -4.31 16.70
N ALA A 33 46.08 -5.51 16.79
CA ALA A 33 45.72 -6.58 17.73
C ALA A 33 46.11 -6.26 19.18
N LYS A 34 45.51 -5.22 19.78
CA LYS A 34 45.66 -4.91 21.22
C LYS A 34 44.33 -4.69 21.96
N ASN A 35 43.21 -5.10 21.40
CA ASN A 35 41.89 -5.15 22.06
C ASN A 35 41.28 -6.55 21.95
N ILE A 36 41.95 -7.56 22.54
CA ILE A 36 41.37 -8.90 22.72
C ILE A 36 40.70 -9.08 24.09
N SER A 37 40.34 -7.99 24.77
CA SER A 37 39.38 -8.06 25.87
C SER A 37 37.98 -7.82 25.30
N THR A 38 37.37 -8.87 24.78
CA THR A 38 35.99 -8.87 24.31
C THR A 38 35.04 -8.41 25.41
N ALA A 39 34.11 -7.51 25.08
CA ALA A 39 33.02 -7.02 25.93
C ALA A 39 32.02 -8.12 26.38
N ALA A 40 32.31 -9.39 26.13
CA ALA A 40 31.52 -10.55 26.56
C ALA A 40 31.79 -10.98 28.02
N HIS A 41 32.68 -10.27 28.74
CA HIS A 41 32.92 -10.48 30.18
C HIS A 41 32.74 -9.21 31.01
N ALA A 42 32.01 -8.22 30.48
CA ALA A 42 31.53 -7.11 31.28
C ALA A 42 30.40 -7.62 32.20
N ASP A 43 30.57 -7.40 33.50
CA ASP A 43 29.58 -7.57 34.55
C ASP A 43 28.16 -7.22 34.05
N PRO A 44 27.14 -8.09 34.19
CA PRO A 44 25.77 -7.81 33.75
C PRO A 44 25.21 -6.50 34.31
N ALA A 45 25.72 -6.03 35.46
CA ALA A 45 25.35 -4.74 36.06
C ALA A 45 25.91 -3.52 35.29
N THR A 46 26.95 -3.70 34.46
CA THR A 46 27.52 -2.64 33.61
C THR A 46 26.86 -2.51 32.23
N ILE A 47 26.05 -3.49 31.81
CA ILE A 47 25.27 -3.42 30.55
C ILE A 47 24.05 -2.49 30.69
N GLN A 48 23.58 -2.22 31.91
CA GLN A 48 22.46 -1.28 32.18
C GLN A 48 22.77 0.21 31.87
N LYS A 49 23.92 0.54 31.28
CA LYS A 49 24.29 1.93 30.97
C LYS A 49 24.81 2.15 29.55
N ARG A 50 24.31 1.41 28.55
CA ARG A 50 24.27 1.94 27.17
C ARG A 50 22.98 2.71 26.96
N SER A 51 23.09 4.00 27.31
CA SER A 51 22.22 5.14 26.99
C SER A 51 20.72 5.06 27.33
N PRO A 52 20.32 5.44 28.56
CA PRO A 52 18.95 5.87 28.89
C PRO A 52 18.54 7.22 28.24
N GLY A 53 19.31 7.72 27.26
CA GLY A 53 19.21 9.09 26.75
C GLY A 53 18.21 9.31 25.62
N ASP A 54 17.91 8.30 24.79
CA ASP A 54 17.07 8.45 23.58
C ASP A 54 15.69 7.77 23.68
N ALA A 55 15.45 6.93 24.69
CA ALA A 55 14.13 6.31 24.92
C ALA A 55 13.02 7.35 25.20
N ALA A 56 13.39 8.52 25.73
CA ALA A 56 12.46 9.63 25.94
C ALA A 56 11.80 10.13 24.64
N SER A 57 12.43 9.91 23.48
CA SER A 57 11.85 10.26 22.18
C SER A 57 10.77 9.28 21.71
N LEU A 58 10.75 8.06 22.26
CA LEU A 58 9.81 7.00 21.93
C LEU A 58 8.54 7.06 22.79
N VAL A 59 8.64 7.56 24.02
CA VAL A 59 7.52 7.65 24.98
C VAL A 59 6.31 8.40 24.40
N PRO A 60 6.45 9.58 23.73
CA PRO A 60 5.30 10.24 23.10
C PRO A 60 4.63 9.40 22.01
N LEU A 61 5.41 8.65 21.22
CA LEU A 61 4.86 7.78 20.18
C LEU A 61 4.13 6.57 20.78
N MET A 62 4.62 6.03 21.90
CA MET A 62 3.92 4.98 22.64
C MET A 62 2.58 5.49 23.19
N ASP A 63 2.56 6.70 23.76
CA ASP A 63 1.33 7.34 24.24
C ASP A 63 0.32 7.56 23.11
N GLU A 64 0.76 8.11 21.99
CA GLU A 64 -0.10 8.30 20.81
C GLU A 64 -0.60 6.97 20.24
N LEU A 65 0.24 5.93 20.18
CA LEU A 65 -0.16 4.59 19.72
C LEU A 65 -1.26 3.99 20.61
N LEU A 66 -1.11 4.07 21.93
CA LEU A 66 -2.13 3.59 22.87
C LEU A 66 -3.42 4.40 22.75
N GLY A 67 -3.33 5.72 22.58
CA GLY A 67 -4.49 6.58 22.34
C GLY A 67 -5.27 6.23 21.07
N GLU A 68 -4.56 5.98 19.96
CA GLU A 68 -5.17 5.62 18.68
C GLU A 68 -5.84 4.24 18.71
N THR A 69 -5.35 3.27 19.51
CA THR A 69 -6.05 1.97 19.65
C THR A 69 -7.46 2.12 20.24
N GLY A 70 -7.64 3.00 21.24
CA GLY A 70 -8.95 3.28 21.83
C GLY A 70 -9.91 3.90 20.83
N THR A 71 -9.43 4.91 20.08
CA THR A 71 -10.23 5.60 19.06
C THR A 71 -10.65 4.63 17.95
N LEU A 72 -9.72 3.83 17.44
CA LEU A 72 -9.99 2.87 16.38
C LEU A 72 -10.98 1.77 16.79
N ALA A 73 -10.81 1.18 17.97
CA ALA A 73 -11.74 0.16 18.46
C ALA A 73 -13.15 0.75 18.66
N LEU A 74 -13.24 2.00 19.15
CA LEU A 74 -14.51 2.72 19.29
C LEU A 74 -15.17 3.00 17.94
N THR A 75 -14.44 3.50 16.94
CA THR A 75 -15.02 3.80 15.62
C THR A 75 -15.48 2.53 14.89
N ILE A 76 -14.76 1.40 15.06
CA ILE A 76 -15.23 0.10 14.59
C ILE A 76 -16.51 -0.33 15.30
N LYS A 77 -16.56 -0.20 16.64
CA LYS A 77 -17.75 -0.53 17.44
C LYS A 77 -18.97 0.29 17.03
N LEU A 78 -18.78 1.57 16.73
CA LEU A 78 -19.84 2.47 16.26
C LEU A 78 -20.22 2.25 14.79
N GLN A 79 -19.61 1.27 14.10
CA GLN A 79 -19.79 0.99 12.68
C GLN A 79 -19.48 2.20 11.77
N ASP A 80 -18.70 3.17 12.25
CA ASP A 80 -18.19 4.27 11.44
C ASP A 80 -16.94 3.80 10.69
N TYR A 81 -17.20 3.03 9.64
CA TYR A 81 -16.19 2.37 8.84
C TYR A 81 -15.27 3.34 8.11
N GLU A 82 -15.75 4.53 7.75
CA GLU A 82 -14.94 5.53 7.07
C GLU A 82 -13.94 6.17 8.05
N SER A 83 -14.39 6.48 9.27
CA SER A 83 -13.50 6.96 10.32
C SER A 83 -12.52 5.90 10.79
N ALA A 84 -12.97 4.66 11.00
CA ALA A 84 -12.09 3.55 11.37
C ALA A 84 -10.98 3.27 10.34
N GLU A 85 -11.24 3.45 9.04
CA GLU A 85 -10.18 3.35 8.01
C GLU A 85 -9.12 4.44 8.14
N ARG A 86 -9.56 5.68 8.41
CA ARG A 86 -8.64 6.81 8.60
C ARG A 86 -7.81 6.63 9.87
N ASP A 87 -8.43 6.17 10.95
CA ASP A 87 -7.78 5.89 12.22
C ASP A 87 -6.78 4.74 12.08
N LEU A 88 -7.15 3.66 11.38
CA LEU A 88 -6.22 2.55 11.08
C LEU A 88 -5.03 3.01 10.22
N ALA A 89 -5.27 3.86 9.22
CA ALA A 89 -4.19 4.42 8.40
C ALA A 89 -3.23 5.28 9.24
N ARG A 90 -3.77 6.08 10.17
CA ARG A 90 -2.98 6.89 11.10
C ARG A 90 -2.18 6.01 12.06
N TYR A 91 -2.83 5.04 12.70
CA TYR A 91 -2.18 4.08 13.61
C TYR A 91 -1.04 3.33 12.92
N ASN A 92 -1.23 2.94 11.66
CA ASN A 92 -0.18 2.31 10.85
C ASN A 92 1.00 3.24 10.58
N GLU A 93 0.75 4.51 10.31
CA GLU A 93 1.81 5.50 10.09
C GLU A 93 2.60 5.78 11.38
N LEU A 94 1.93 5.94 12.52
CA LEU A 94 2.57 6.06 13.82
C LEU A 94 3.44 4.85 14.14
N SER A 95 2.91 3.65 13.92
CA SER A 95 3.62 2.39 14.19
C SER A 95 4.90 2.28 13.37
N ARG A 96 4.92 2.73 12.11
CA ARG A 96 6.14 2.77 11.28
C ARG A 96 7.19 3.75 11.81
N ARG A 97 6.76 4.91 12.32
CA ARG A 97 7.68 5.90 12.90
C ARG A 97 8.31 5.35 14.18
N PHE A 98 7.48 4.76 15.04
CA PHE A 98 7.92 4.08 16.24
C PHE A 98 8.90 2.95 15.91
N ASP A 99 8.55 2.06 14.98
CA ASP A 99 9.37 0.94 14.55
C ASP A 99 10.76 1.38 14.06
N ARG A 100 10.82 2.43 13.24
CA ARG A 100 12.08 2.98 12.74
C ARG A 100 12.96 3.52 13.85
N LEU A 101 12.37 4.22 14.82
CA LEU A 101 13.11 4.75 15.96
C LEU A 101 13.61 3.64 16.89
N VAL A 102 12.81 2.60 17.14
CA VAL A 102 13.24 1.44 17.94
C VAL A 102 14.47 0.76 17.34
N VAL A 103 14.49 0.58 16.02
CA VAL A 103 15.64 0.01 15.31
C VAL A 103 16.83 0.97 15.30
N THR A 104 16.60 2.25 15.01
CA THR A 104 17.66 3.28 14.91
C THR A 104 18.36 3.49 16.25
N LEU A 105 17.62 3.41 17.36
CA LEU A 105 18.13 3.59 18.71
C LEU A 105 18.67 2.29 19.33
N ASP A 106 18.61 1.16 18.61
CA ASP A 106 19.05 -0.17 19.06
C ASP A 106 18.43 -0.60 20.41
N VAL A 107 17.13 -0.31 20.60
CA VAL A 107 16.38 -0.62 21.83
C VAL A 107 15.45 -1.84 21.70
N SER A 108 15.59 -2.61 20.62
CA SER A 108 14.80 -3.81 20.33
C SER A 108 14.91 -4.92 21.38
N GLY A 109 16.01 -4.96 22.15
CA GLY A 109 16.22 -5.93 23.23
C GLY A 109 15.68 -5.52 24.61
N THR A 110 14.86 -4.46 24.67
CA THR A 110 14.31 -3.91 25.91
C THR A 110 12.78 -4.03 25.94
N ASP A 111 12.14 -3.60 27.03
CA ASP A 111 10.68 -3.53 27.16
C ASP A 111 10.02 -2.70 26.03
N ILE A 112 10.72 -1.73 25.43
CA ILE A 112 10.27 -0.99 24.24
C ILE A 112 10.20 -1.90 23.00
N GLY A 113 11.13 -2.84 22.86
CA GLY A 113 11.09 -3.85 21.81
C GLY A 113 9.95 -4.86 22.00
N GLU A 114 9.64 -5.23 23.25
CA GLU A 114 8.44 -6.02 23.56
C GLU A 114 7.16 -5.24 23.20
N PHE A 115 7.10 -3.95 23.54
CA PHE A 115 5.99 -3.07 23.13
C PHE A 115 5.87 -3.00 21.61
N GLN A 116 6.99 -2.87 20.89
CA GLN A 116 7.03 -2.88 19.42
C GLN A 116 6.41 -4.16 18.85
N GLN A 117 6.81 -5.31 19.37
CA GLN A 117 6.30 -6.60 18.92
C GLN A 117 4.81 -6.76 19.22
N ASN A 118 4.35 -6.29 20.38
CA ASN A 118 2.92 -6.29 20.73
C ASN A 118 2.14 -5.33 19.84
N ASN A 119 2.67 -4.14 19.59
CA ASN A 119 2.05 -3.13 18.73
C ASN A 119 1.84 -3.63 17.30
N ARG A 120 2.82 -4.33 16.71
CA ARG A 120 2.64 -4.96 15.38
C ARG A 120 1.49 -5.96 15.36
N GLN A 121 1.40 -6.80 16.38
CA GLN A 121 0.30 -7.77 16.49
C GLN A 121 -1.05 -7.11 16.77
N ASN A 122 -1.05 -5.96 17.46
CA ASN A 122 -2.24 -5.15 17.66
C ASN A 122 -2.72 -4.52 16.34
N GLN A 123 -1.81 -4.05 15.48
CA GLN A 123 -2.16 -3.59 14.13
C GLN A 123 -2.89 -4.67 13.33
N ASP A 124 -2.36 -5.90 13.34
CA ASP A 124 -2.98 -7.03 12.63
C ASP A 124 -4.37 -7.35 13.20
N ALA A 125 -4.50 -7.39 14.53
CA ALA A 125 -5.77 -7.68 15.20
C ALA A 125 -6.85 -6.60 14.96
N LEU A 126 -6.48 -5.32 15.00
CA LEU A 126 -7.40 -4.20 14.76
C LEU A 126 -7.82 -4.10 13.28
N ALA A 127 -6.89 -4.40 12.36
CA ALA A 127 -7.21 -4.52 10.94
C ALA A 127 -8.14 -5.70 10.65
N ALA A 128 -7.93 -6.84 11.32
CA ALA A 128 -8.82 -7.99 11.25
C ALA A 128 -10.20 -7.64 11.81
N LEU A 129 -10.28 -6.99 12.97
CA LEU A 129 -11.54 -6.54 13.58
C LEU A 129 -12.36 -5.67 12.61
N LEU A 130 -11.76 -4.64 12.01
CA LEU A 130 -12.46 -3.76 11.06
C LEU A 130 -13.04 -4.56 9.88
N ASN A 131 -12.25 -5.46 9.30
CA ASN A 131 -12.68 -6.25 8.15
C ASN A 131 -13.75 -7.29 8.50
N ASP A 132 -13.56 -7.98 9.62
CA ASP A 132 -14.46 -9.04 10.08
C ASP A 132 -15.81 -8.44 10.51
N THR A 133 -15.83 -7.31 11.22
CA THR A 133 -17.08 -6.61 11.59
C THR A 133 -17.86 -6.14 10.35
N ARG A 134 -17.20 -5.60 9.33
CA ARG A 134 -17.88 -5.25 8.06
C ARG A 134 -18.46 -6.45 7.36
N ARG A 135 -17.74 -7.57 7.34
CA ARG A 135 -18.23 -8.82 6.75
C ARG A 135 -19.42 -9.33 7.56
N PHE A 136 -19.37 -9.22 8.88
CA PHE A 136 -20.46 -9.64 9.76
C PHE A 136 -21.73 -8.84 9.49
N ASP A 137 -21.65 -7.50 9.42
CA ASP A 137 -22.78 -6.65 9.02
C ASP A 137 -23.34 -7.01 7.64
N ALA A 138 -22.46 -7.31 6.68
CA ALA A 138 -22.89 -7.73 5.34
C ALA A 138 -23.64 -9.07 5.38
N LEU A 139 -23.20 -10.00 6.23
CA LEU A 139 -23.87 -11.29 6.43
C LEU A 139 -25.20 -11.14 7.13
N GLN A 140 -25.31 -10.29 8.14
CA GLN A 140 -26.58 -10.00 8.79
C GLN A 140 -27.64 -9.49 7.81
N ARG A 141 -27.25 -8.60 6.88
CA ARG A 141 -28.15 -8.11 5.83
C ARG A 141 -28.53 -9.21 4.86
N LEU A 142 -27.56 -10.03 4.47
CA LEU A 142 -27.78 -11.14 3.54
C LEU A 142 -28.72 -12.19 4.15
N GLU A 143 -28.59 -12.51 5.45
CA GLU A 143 -29.44 -13.46 6.17
C GLU A 143 -30.92 -13.07 6.09
N ILE A 144 -31.21 -11.77 6.24
CA ILE A 144 -32.57 -11.23 6.11
C ILE A 144 -33.10 -11.40 4.68
N GLU A 145 -32.26 -11.20 3.67
CA GLU A 145 -32.63 -11.30 2.26
C GLU A 145 -32.90 -12.75 1.82
N VAL A 146 -32.10 -13.71 2.33
CA VAL A 146 -32.18 -15.12 1.91
C VAL A 146 -33.12 -15.98 2.75
N ARG A 147 -33.83 -15.42 3.74
CA ARG A 147 -34.73 -16.14 4.67
C ARG A 147 -35.85 -16.96 4.01
N GLY A 148 -36.10 -16.77 2.70
CA GLY A 148 -37.06 -17.54 1.90
C GLY A 148 -36.45 -18.67 1.06
N ASP A 149 -35.13 -18.82 1.08
CA ASP A 149 -34.37 -19.88 0.41
C ASP A 149 -33.60 -20.66 1.49
N ASP A 150 -34.14 -21.80 1.90
CA ASP A 150 -33.58 -22.62 3.00
C ASP A 150 -32.10 -23.00 2.75
N GLU A 151 -31.69 -23.18 1.49
CA GLU A 151 -30.32 -23.56 1.14
C GLU A 151 -29.38 -22.36 1.33
N GLN A 152 -29.73 -21.20 0.79
CA GLN A 152 -28.95 -19.97 0.95
C GLN A 152 -28.93 -19.46 2.39
N HIS A 153 -30.05 -19.59 3.10
CA HIS A 153 -30.18 -19.20 4.50
C HIS A 153 -29.25 -20.03 5.40
N MET A 154 -29.17 -21.35 5.18
CA MET A 154 -28.22 -22.18 5.91
C MET A 154 -26.75 -21.82 5.60
N THR A 155 -26.41 -21.47 4.36
CA THR A 155 -25.07 -20.99 4.00
C THR A 155 -24.69 -19.77 4.83
N VAL A 156 -25.58 -18.79 4.91
CA VAL A 156 -25.33 -17.54 5.62
C VAL A 156 -25.20 -17.76 7.12
N ILE A 157 -26.01 -18.65 7.71
CA ILE A 157 -25.91 -19.02 9.13
C ILE A 157 -24.53 -19.63 9.44
N TYR A 158 -24.11 -20.62 8.65
CA TYR A 158 -22.80 -21.27 8.85
C TYR A 158 -21.64 -20.29 8.64
N GLU A 159 -21.76 -19.41 7.65
CA GLU A 159 -20.79 -18.35 7.41
C GLU A 159 -20.67 -17.41 8.62
N GLY A 160 -21.82 -17.02 9.19
CA GLY A 160 -21.89 -16.22 10.40
C GLY A 160 -21.29 -16.93 11.63
N GLU A 161 -21.52 -18.23 11.79
CA GLU A 161 -20.88 -19.05 12.85
C GLU A 161 -19.36 -19.05 12.74
N ALA A 162 -18.83 -19.30 11.53
CA ALA A 162 -17.40 -19.31 11.31
C ALA A 162 -16.81 -17.91 11.60
N LEU A 163 -17.40 -16.86 11.05
CA LEU A 163 -16.90 -15.50 11.25
C LEU A 163 -16.89 -15.09 12.73
N ARG A 164 -17.92 -15.44 13.50
CA ARG A 164 -17.96 -15.19 14.95
C ARG A 164 -16.88 -15.92 15.71
N GLN A 165 -16.61 -17.18 15.34
CA GLN A 165 -15.52 -17.95 15.93
C GLN A 165 -14.18 -17.26 15.66
N LYS A 166 -13.93 -16.81 14.42
CA LYS A 166 -12.73 -16.04 14.05
C LYS A 166 -12.61 -14.76 14.87
N MET A 167 -13.68 -13.95 14.95
CA MET A 167 -13.68 -12.70 15.74
C MET A 167 -13.32 -12.94 17.21
N ARG A 168 -13.81 -14.04 17.80
CA ARG A 168 -13.49 -14.44 19.19
C ARG A 168 -12.03 -14.86 19.36
N GLU A 169 -11.47 -15.58 18.39
CA GLU A 169 -10.07 -15.98 18.41
C GLU A 169 -9.14 -14.78 18.26
N THR A 170 -9.45 -13.86 17.34
CA THR A 170 -8.74 -12.58 17.17
C THR A 170 -8.79 -11.75 18.45
N PHE A 171 -9.97 -11.61 19.06
CA PHE A 171 -10.12 -10.92 20.35
C PHE A 171 -9.27 -11.58 21.44
N SER A 172 -9.33 -12.91 21.56
CA SER A 172 -8.57 -13.66 22.57
C SER A 172 -7.05 -13.49 22.38
N ALA A 173 -6.57 -13.35 21.14
CA ALA A 173 -5.18 -13.03 20.86
C ALA A 173 -4.82 -11.58 21.23
N TYR A 174 -5.72 -10.63 21.00
CA TYR A 174 -5.54 -9.22 21.36
C TYR A 174 -5.51 -9.02 22.88
N ALA A 175 -6.52 -9.53 23.60
CA ALA A 175 -6.67 -9.39 25.05
C ALA A 175 -5.49 -10.01 25.82
N ARG A 176 -4.90 -11.12 25.33
CA ARG A 176 -3.72 -11.75 25.96
C ARG A 176 -2.51 -10.83 26.08
N ARG A 177 -2.43 -9.77 25.25
CA ARG A 177 -1.31 -8.81 25.25
C ARG A 177 -1.49 -7.70 26.25
N GLU A 178 -2.71 -7.49 26.75
CA GLU A 178 -3.06 -6.34 27.58
C GLU A 178 -2.16 -6.20 28.80
N ALA A 179 -1.97 -7.27 29.57
CA ALA A 179 -1.15 -7.24 30.76
C ALA A 179 0.30 -6.81 30.48
N ALA A 180 0.88 -7.25 29.35
CA ALA A 180 2.23 -6.86 28.96
C ALA A 180 2.29 -5.39 28.51
N THR A 181 1.36 -4.97 27.65
CA THR A 181 1.29 -3.59 27.13
C THR A 181 1.05 -2.58 28.26
N VAL A 182 0.13 -2.86 29.19
CA VAL A 182 -0.16 -2.00 30.35
C VAL A 182 1.04 -1.90 31.27
N ARG A 183 1.70 -3.03 31.60
CA ARG A 183 2.92 -3.05 32.42
C ARG A 183 4.01 -2.15 31.83
N ILE A 184 4.22 -2.22 30.51
CA ILE A 184 5.23 -1.42 29.83
C ILE A 184 4.83 0.07 29.84
N ALA A 185 3.56 0.39 29.57
CA ALA A 185 3.06 1.76 29.63
C ALA A 185 3.23 2.38 31.03
N GLU A 186 2.89 1.63 32.09
CA GLU A 186 3.09 2.04 33.49
C GLU A 186 4.56 2.30 33.81
N HIS A 187 5.48 1.46 33.29
CA HIS A 187 6.92 1.64 33.49
C HIS A 187 7.43 2.99 32.95
N TYR A 188 6.82 3.49 31.87
CA TYR A 188 7.15 4.76 31.24
C TYR A 188 6.20 5.91 31.63
N GLU A 189 5.35 5.71 32.64
CA GLU A 189 4.36 6.70 33.11
C GLU A 189 3.36 7.15 32.01
N ILE A 190 3.06 6.26 31.07
CA ILE A 190 2.12 6.49 29.96
C ILE A 190 0.72 6.07 30.37
N ASN A 191 -0.30 6.82 29.94
CA ASN A 191 -1.69 6.49 30.22
C ASN A 191 -2.17 5.31 29.36
N ALA A 192 -2.27 4.12 29.96
CA ALA A 192 -2.76 2.92 29.27
C ALA A 192 -4.29 2.83 29.16
N THR A 193 -5.05 3.76 29.76
CA THR A 193 -6.52 3.72 29.79
C THR A 193 -7.15 3.56 28.39
N PRO A 194 -6.75 4.34 27.36
CA PRO A 194 -7.34 4.20 26.02
C PRO A 194 -7.13 2.81 25.41
N TYR A 195 -6.00 2.16 25.73
CA TYR A 195 -5.73 0.80 25.29
C TYR A 195 -6.60 -0.22 26.01
N GLN A 196 -6.81 -0.05 27.33
CA GLN A 196 -7.73 -0.91 28.09
C GLN A 196 -9.18 -0.77 27.57
N GLU A 197 -9.63 0.46 27.33
CA GLU A 197 -10.93 0.74 26.69
C GLU A 197 -11.02 0.09 25.30
N SER A 198 -9.92 0.02 24.54
CA SER A 198 -9.89 -0.67 23.25
C SER A 198 -10.15 -2.17 23.38
N VAL A 199 -9.64 -2.81 24.44
CA VAL A 199 -9.88 -4.23 24.73
C VAL A 199 -11.36 -4.45 25.06
N ASP A 200 -11.95 -3.58 25.87
CA ASP A 200 -13.38 -3.63 26.20
C ASP A 200 -14.26 -3.42 24.95
N HIS A 201 -13.94 -2.42 24.12
CA HIS A 201 -14.66 -2.18 22.87
C HIS A 201 -14.56 -3.36 21.90
N PHE A 202 -13.39 -4.00 21.79
CA PHE A 202 -13.22 -5.22 21.01
C PHE A 202 -14.11 -6.34 21.56
N ALA A 203 -14.10 -6.55 22.88
CA ALA A 203 -14.93 -7.56 23.54
C ALA A 203 -16.42 -7.36 23.20
N GLU A 204 -16.91 -6.12 23.31
CA GLU A 204 -18.30 -5.79 22.98
C GLU A 204 -18.65 -6.08 21.51
N VAL A 205 -17.75 -5.82 20.57
CA VAL A 205 -17.96 -6.15 19.15
C VAL A 205 -18.00 -7.67 18.93
N ALA A 206 -17.10 -8.41 19.57
CA ALA A 206 -17.08 -9.87 19.49
C ALA A 206 -18.33 -10.50 20.15
N ASP A 207 -18.83 -9.92 21.24
CA ASP A 207 -20.03 -10.36 21.94
C ASP A 207 -21.33 -10.00 21.21
N ALA A 208 -21.42 -8.79 20.63
CA ALA A 208 -22.53 -8.39 19.78
C ALA A 208 -22.71 -9.36 18.60
N ALA A 209 -21.60 -9.86 18.05
CA ALA A 209 -21.65 -10.86 17.02
C ALA A 209 -22.29 -12.18 17.51
N ASN A 210 -22.02 -12.60 18.76
CA ASN A 210 -22.62 -13.80 19.34
C ASN A 210 -24.14 -13.67 19.58
N GLY A 211 -24.62 -12.50 20.02
CA GLY A 211 -26.03 -12.29 20.41
C GLY A 211 -27.04 -12.28 19.26
N TRP A 212 -26.61 -12.00 18.03
CA TRP A 212 -27.49 -11.84 16.85
C TRP A 212 -28.40 -13.06 16.58
N GLN A 213 -27.93 -14.28 16.82
CA GLN A 213 -28.73 -15.49 16.57
C GLN A 213 -29.84 -15.70 17.60
N GLU A 214 -29.67 -15.20 18.81
CA GLU A 214 -30.69 -15.24 19.87
C GLU A 214 -31.80 -14.22 19.60
N GLU A 215 -31.46 -13.09 18.96
CA GLU A 215 -32.38 -12.01 18.65
C GLU A 215 -33.24 -12.29 17.41
N ILE A 216 -32.68 -12.90 16.36
CA ILE A 216 -33.43 -13.36 15.17
C ILE A 216 -34.38 -14.53 15.49
N ASN A 217 -33.98 -15.42 16.41
CA ASN A 217 -34.81 -16.54 16.88
C ASN A 217 -35.71 -16.17 18.07
N GLY A 218 -35.92 -14.87 18.31
CA GLY A 218 -36.47 -14.31 19.54
C GLY A 218 -37.63 -15.10 20.18
N GLY A 219 -37.51 -15.33 21.49
CA GLY A 219 -38.67 -15.57 22.36
C GLY A 219 -39.05 -17.03 22.61
N GLY A 220 -38.14 -17.99 22.42
CA GLY A 220 -38.29 -19.32 22.99
C GLY A 220 -37.36 -19.49 24.17
N THR A 221 -37.90 -19.69 25.38
CA THR A 221 -37.15 -20.30 26.48
C THR A 221 -36.74 -21.73 26.10
N GLY A 222 -35.71 -21.85 25.26
CA GLY A 222 -34.94 -23.07 25.04
C GLY A 222 -34.12 -23.34 26.28
N THR A 223 -34.79 -23.86 27.30
CA THR A 223 -34.18 -24.33 28.53
C THR A 223 -33.11 -25.36 28.15
N GLY A 224 -31.94 -25.27 28.80
CA GLY A 224 -30.75 -26.07 28.51
C GLY A 224 -31.05 -27.48 28.00
N GLY A 225 -30.80 -27.67 26.70
CA GLY A 225 -30.69 -28.97 26.10
C GLY A 225 -29.33 -29.56 26.43
N THR A 226 -29.19 -30.16 27.61
CA THR A 226 -28.30 -31.32 27.76
C THR A 226 -28.91 -32.49 26.98
N GLY A 227 -29.01 -32.31 25.67
CA GLY A 227 -29.38 -33.33 24.72
C GLY A 227 -28.11 -34.03 24.30
N SER A 228 -27.80 -35.13 24.99
CA SER A 228 -27.01 -36.22 24.42
C SER A 228 -27.81 -36.80 23.24
N GLY A 229 -27.90 -36.05 22.15
CA GLY A 229 -28.29 -36.53 20.83
C GLY A 229 -26.97 -36.72 20.10
N GLY A 230 -26.57 -37.98 19.87
CA GLY A 230 -25.33 -38.29 19.18
C GLY A 230 -25.21 -37.40 17.94
N THR A 231 -24.18 -36.56 17.92
CA THR A 231 -23.85 -35.71 16.78
C THR A 231 -23.73 -36.64 15.58
N VAL A 232 -24.73 -36.61 14.70
CA VAL A 232 -24.60 -37.25 13.39
C VAL A 232 -23.48 -36.47 12.72
N GLN A 233 -22.26 -37.02 12.74
CA GLN A 233 -21.12 -36.43 12.06
C GLN A 233 -21.53 -36.17 10.62
N SER A 234 -21.34 -34.93 10.15
CA SER A 234 -21.60 -34.61 8.76
C SER A 234 -20.88 -35.64 7.88
N PRO A 235 -21.53 -36.14 6.81
CA PRO A 235 -20.86 -37.03 5.87
C PRO A 235 -19.75 -36.30 5.10
N LEU A 236 -19.69 -34.97 5.16
CA LEU A 236 -18.61 -34.14 4.61
C LEU A 236 -17.67 -33.70 5.74
N VAL A 237 -16.37 -33.91 5.57
CA VAL A 237 -15.34 -33.56 6.57
C VAL A 237 -14.21 -32.81 5.87
N ILE A 238 -13.72 -31.76 6.51
CA ILE A 238 -12.58 -30.94 6.02
C ILE A 238 -11.49 -30.86 7.08
N ALA A 239 -10.25 -30.79 6.60
CA ALA A 239 -9.06 -30.46 7.37
C ALA A 239 -8.12 -29.58 6.54
N VAL A 240 -7.23 -28.87 7.24
CA VAL A 240 -6.14 -28.08 6.64
C VAL A 240 -4.82 -28.68 7.09
N THR A 241 -3.89 -28.91 6.17
CA THR A 241 -2.58 -29.49 6.49
C THR A 241 -1.47 -28.86 5.64
N PRO A 242 -0.40 -28.31 6.26
CA PRO A 242 -0.26 -28.06 7.70
C PRO A 242 -1.29 -27.05 8.23
N VAL A 243 -1.51 -27.01 9.55
CA VAL A 243 -2.42 -26.04 10.19
C VAL A 243 -1.83 -24.64 10.32
N GLU A 244 -0.58 -24.46 9.90
CA GLU A 244 0.16 -23.20 9.91
C GLU A 244 0.84 -23.00 8.56
N GLY A 245 0.93 -21.75 8.08
CA GLY A 245 1.70 -21.42 6.89
C GLY A 245 2.09 -19.94 6.83
N SER A 246 3.04 -19.60 5.97
CA SER A 246 3.43 -18.22 5.68
C SER A 246 3.26 -17.88 4.21
N TYR A 247 3.53 -16.63 3.83
CA TYR A 247 3.48 -16.19 2.43
C TYR A 247 4.17 -17.16 1.46
N GLY A 248 3.44 -17.55 0.42
CA GLY A 248 3.86 -18.44 -0.65
C GLY A 248 3.78 -19.94 -0.31
N ASP A 249 3.55 -20.31 0.95
CA ASP A 249 3.39 -21.71 1.33
C ASP A 249 2.10 -22.29 0.77
N VAL A 250 2.08 -23.61 0.62
CA VAL A 250 0.93 -24.33 0.09
C VAL A 250 0.35 -25.19 1.20
N LEU A 251 -0.90 -24.92 1.56
CA LEU A 251 -1.70 -25.71 2.47
C LEU A 251 -2.60 -26.64 1.66
N LEU A 252 -2.77 -27.88 2.13
CA LEU A 252 -3.75 -28.80 1.58
C LEU A 252 -5.04 -28.64 2.36
N ILE A 253 -6.08 -28.15 1.69
CA ILE A 253 -7.41 -28.00 2.26
C ILE A 253 -8.29 -29.08 1.63
N GLY A 254 -8.79 -30.01 2.42
CA GLY A 254 -9.52 -31.15 1.88
C GLY A 254 -9.99 -32.13 2.92
N GLY A 255 -10.66 -33.18 2.46
CA GLY A 255 -11.11 -34.26 3.32
C GLY A 255 -11.96 -35.28 2.57
N ILE A 256 -13.03 -35.76 3.20
CA ILE A 256 -13.80 -36.92 2.74
C ILE A 256 -15.28 -36.53 2.67
N HIS A 257 -15.97 -36.94 1.60
CA HIS A 257 -17.43 -36.92 1.52
C HIS A 257 -17.99 -38.34 1.48
N ALA A 258 -18.26 -38.93 2.65
CA ALA A 258 -18.66 -40.32 2.82
C ALA A 258 -19.93 -40.71 2.03
N ALA A 259 -20.86 -39.77 1.82
CA ALA A 259 -22.09 -39.97 1.03
C ALA A 259 -21.98 -39.50 -0.43
N GLY A 260 -20.86 -38.90 -0.81
CA GLY A 260 -20.64 -38.29 -2.11
C GLY A 260 -20.41 -39.31 -3.23
N LYS A 261 -20.74 -38.90 -4.46
CA LYS A 261 -20.42 -39.64 -5.68
C LYS A 261 -19.18 -39.06 -6.32
N SER A 262 -18.33 -39.90 -6.89
CA SER A 262 -17.19 -39.46 -7.70
C SER A 262 -17.66 -38.48 -8.78
N GLY A 263 -16.88 -37.42 -8.99
CA GLY A 263 -17.17 -36.31 -9.89
C GLY A 263 -18.16 -35.28 -9.34
N ALA A 264 -18.76 -35.49 -8.17
CA ALA A 264 -19.62 -34.47 -7.55
C ALA A 264 -18.79 -33.25 -7.15
N PRO A 265 -19.27 -32.01 -7.40
CA PRO A 265 -18.54 -30.81 -7.00
C PRO A 265 -18.58 -30.65 -5.47
N VAL A 266 -17.44 -30.28 -4.91
CA VAL A 266 -17.26 -29.82 -3.54
C VAL A 266 -16.67 -28.42 -3.60
N GLU A 267 -17.36 -27.46 -3.01
CA GLU A 267 -16.88 -26.08 -2.92
C GLU A 267 -16.13 -25.90 -1.60
N ILE A 268 -14.95 -25.29 -1.66
CA ILE A 268 -14.12 -25.00 -0.50
C ILE A 268 -14.08 -23.48 -0.33
N TYR A 269 -14.37 -23.04 0.88
CA TYR A 269 -14.37 -21.65 1.30
C TYR A 269 -13.23 -21.41 2.28
N VAL A 270 -12.54 -20.29 2.15
CA VAL A 270 -11.55 -19.78 3.10
C VAL A 270 -11.94 -18.37 3.48
N ASP A 271 -12.10 -18.10 4.78
CA ASP A 271 -12.68 -16.85 5.29
C ASP A 271 -13.94 -16.45 4.52
N SER A 272 -14.78 -17.45 4.28
CA SER A 272 -16.06 -17.32 3.60
C SER A 272 -16.01 -16.83 2.16
N ARG A 273 -14.83 -16.85 1.53
CA ARG A 273 -14.67 -16.63 0.10
C ARG A 273 -14.45 -17.96 -0.57
N LEU A 274 -15.15 -18.21 -1.67
CA LEU A 274 -14.95 -19.40 -2.48
C LEU A 274 -13.48 -19.45 -2.92
N ALA A 275 -12.74 -20.40 -2.39
CA ALA A 275 -11.33 -20.63 -2.70
C ALA A 275 -11.19 -21.55 -3.91
N ALA A 276 -12.02 -22.59 -3.97
CA ALA A 276 -12.03 -23.55 -5.08
C ALA A 276 -13.34 -24.33 -5.18
N THR A 277 -13.62 -24.83 -6.38
CA THR A 277 -14.56 -25.94 -6.59
C THR A 277 -13.76 -27.13 -7.09
N VAL A 278 -13.76 -28.22 -6.33
CA VAL A 278 -13.01 -29.45 -6.63
C VAL A 278 -13.98 -30.61 -6.87
N ALA A 279 -13.65 -31.51 -7.79
CA ALA A 279 -14.42 -32.72 -7.96
C ALA A 279 -14.05 -33.73 -6.87
N LEU A 280 -15.05 -34.44 -6.35
CA LEU A 280 -14.82 -35.57 -5.47
C LEU A 280 -14.16 -36.71 -6.24
N ASP A 281 -13.04 -37.23 -5.74
CA ASP A 281 -12.34 -38.35 -6.33
C ASP A 281 -13.10 -39.68 -6.15
N ASP A 282 -12.64 -40.73 -6.83
CA ASP A 282 -13.21 -42.08 -6.73
C ASP A 282 -13.16 -42.64 -5.29
N ASP A 283 -12.15 -42.25 -4.52
CA ASP A 283 -11.98 -42.62 -3.11
C ASP A 283 -12.84 -41.76 -2.16
N ARG A 284 -13.74 -40.94 -2.70
CA ARG A 284 -14.58 -39.96 -1.98
C ARG A 284 -13.77 -38.90 -1.24
N THR A 285 -12.54 -38.67 -1.67
CA THR A 285 -11.68 -37.60 -1.17
C THR A 285 -11.81 -36.37 -2.04
N TYR A 286 -11.52 -35.21 -1.47
CA TYR A 286 -11.36 -33.98 -2.23
C TYR A 286 -10.24 -33.17 -1.60
N VAL A 287 -9.38 -32.57 -2.42
CA VAL A 287 -8.23 -31.79 -1.95
C VAL A 287 -8.01 -30.60 -2.85
N HIS A 288 -7.78 -29.44 -2.23
CA HIS A 288 -7.34 -28.22 -2.89
C HIS A 288 -5.96 -27.81 -2.36
N SER A 289 -5.04 -27.52 -3.28
CA SER A 289 -3.75 -26.89 -2.95
C SER A 289 -3.94 -25.38 -2.85
N TYR A 290 -4.07 -24.89 -1.61
CA TYR A 290 -4.27 -23.49 -1.29
C TYR A 290 -2.92 -22.79 -1.09
N ARG A 291 -2.57 -21.84 -1.96
CA ARG A 291 -1.35 -21.05 -1.81
C ARG A 291 -1.65 -19.81 -0.96
N VAL A 292 -0.97 -19.68 0.18
CA VAL A 292 -1.02 -18.48 1.01
C VAL A 292 -0.44 -17.30 0.22
N GLY A 293 -1.28 -16.30 -0.03
CA GLY A 293 -0.95 -15.19 -0.93
C GLY A 293 -1.45 -13.86 -0.41
N ARG A 294 -2.64 -13.44 -0.87
CA ARG A 294 -3.28 -12.17 -0.49
C ARG A 294 -4.35 -12.37 0.59
N ILE A 295 -3.91 -12.77 1.77
CA ILE A 295 -4.71 -12.88 3.00
C ILE A 295 -3.93 -12.22 4.14
N LEU A 296 -4.61 -11.79 5.21
CA LEU A 296 -3.92 -11.20 6.36
C LEU A 296 -3.14 -12.27 7.15
N ALA A 297 -2.25 -11.85 8.04
CA ALA A 297 -1.71 -12.75 9.05
C ALA A 297 -2.75 -12.98 10.17
N GLY A 298 -2.63 -14.10 10.87
CA GLY A 298 -3.50 -14.49 11.97
C GLY A 298 -4.39 -15.70 11.67
N PRO A 299 -5.48 -15.90 12.44
CA PRO A 299 -6.35 -17.06 12.31
C PRO A 299 -7.24 -16.96 11.07
N HIS A 300 -7.40 -18.09 10.40
CA HIS A 300 -8.27 -18.27 9.25
C HIS A 300 -9.11 -19.53 9.39
N LEU A 301 -10.25 -19.53 8.70
CA LEU A 301 -11.18 -20.65 8.73
C LEU A 301 -11.43 -21.18 7.33
N ALA A 302 -11.52 -22.50 7.22
CA ALA A 302 -11.92 -23.19 6.02
C ALA A 302 -13.14 -24.08 6.29
N TYR A 303 -14.06 -24.12 5.34
CA TYR A 303 -15.16 -25.08 5.32
C TYR A 303 -15.47 -25.49 3.89
N ALA A 304 -16.18 -26.60 3.73
CA ALA A 304 -16.59 -27.11 2.43
C ALA A 304 -18.08 -27.37 2.38
N THR A 305 -18.64 -27.27 1.17
CA THR A 305 -20.03 -27.59 0.87
C THR A 305 -20.13 -28.56 -0.30
N ALA A 306 -21.15 -29.42 -0.27
CA ALA A 306 -21.51 -30.29 -1.38
C ALA A 306 -23.04 -30.21 -1.56
N GLY A 307 -23.50 -29.22 -2.32
CA GLY A 307 -24.91 -28.81 -2.30
C GLY A 307 -25.28 -28.33 -0.90
N THR A 308 -26.32 -28.90 -0.30
CA THR A 308 -26.82 -28.55 1.04
C THR A 308 -26.04 -29.15 2.21
N ILE A 309 -25.00 -29.96 1.94
CA ILE A 309 -24.20 -30.63 2.97
C ILE A 309 -22.97 -29.79 3.32
N TYR A 310 -22.79 -29.49 4.60
CA TYR A 310 -21.67 -28.69 5.12
C TYR A 310 -20.66 -29.56 5.87
N SER A 311 -19.38 -29.24 5.76
CA SER A 311 -18.35 -29.86 6.58
C SER A 311 -18.31 -29.29 8.01
N ASN A 312 -17.47 -29.87 8.87
CA ASN A 312 -16.95 -29.14 10.03
C ASN A 312 -16.17 -27.89 9.57
N VAL A 313 -15.88 -26.97 10.50
CA VAL A 313 -14.95 -25.85 10.25
C VAL A 313 -13.53 -26.31 10.62
N ALA A 314 -12.56 -26.03 9.77
CA ALA A 314 -11.14 -26.24 10.04
C ALA A 314 -10.44 -24.88 10.20
N ALA A 315 -9.80 -24.67 11.34
CA ALA A 315 -8.98 -23.49 11.59
C ALA A 315 -7.53 -23.73 11.15
N PHE A 316 -6.88 -22.68 10.67
CA PHE A 316 -5.45 -22.64 10.39
C PHE A 316 -4.90 -21.24 10.64
N GLU A 317 -3.61 -21.14 10.93
CA GLU A 317 -2.94 -19.89 11.25
C GLU A 317 -1.99 -19.48 10.12
N VAL A 318 -2.02 -18.20 9.76
CA VAL A 318 -1.12 -17.62 8.78
C VAL A 318 -0.12 -16.72 9.50
N LEU A 319 1.14 -17.13 9.48
CA LEU A 319 2.21 -16.45 10.19
C LEU A 319 2.75 -15.29 9.35
N PRO A 320 2.94 -14.09 9.95
CA PRO A 320 3.51 -12.95 9.25
C PRO A 320 4.98 -13.24 8.90
N LYS A 321 5.41 -12.78 7.74
CA LYS A 321 6.82 -12.90 7.30
C LYS A 321 7.41 -11.54 6.97
N ASN A 322 8.67 -11.32 7.37
CA ASN A 322 9.38 -10.08 7.06
C ASN A 322 9.60 -9.93 5.56
N THR A 323 9.71 -8.69 5.10
CA THR A 323 10.04 -8.37 3.71
C THR A 323 11.28 -7.50 3.62
N SER A 324 11.93 -7.56 2.47
CA SER A 324 13.01 -6.66 2.07
C SER A 324 12.65 -6.03 0.73
N ILE A 325 12.75 -4.70 0.67
CA ILE A 325 12.55 -3.91 -0.55
C ILE A 325 13.84 -3.15 -0.89
N THR A 326 14.24 -3.21 -2.16
CA THR A 326 15.41 -2.49 -2.67
C THR A 326 14.99 -1.38 -3.62
N LEU A 327 15.76 -0.30 -3.72
CA LEU A 327 15.56 0.76 -4.70
C LEU A 327 16.87 1.01 -5.46
N SER A 328 16.78 1.25 -6.76
CA SER A 328 17.88 1.61 -7.64
C SER A 328 17.40 2.65 -8.63
N LEU A 329 18.18 3.71 -8.76
CA LEU A 329 17.87 4.87 -9.57
C LEU A 329 18.73 4.87 -10.83
N ALA A 330 18.10 5.10 -11.98
CA ALA A 330 18.79 5.32 -13.25
C ALA A 330 18.23 6.57 -13.93
N GLU A 331 19.10 7.52 -14.26
CA GLU A 331 18.70 8.68 -15.07
C GLU A 331 18.27 8.19 -16.46
N VAL A 332 17.03 8.50 -16.85
CA VAL A 332 16.51 8.21 -18.19
C VAL A 332 16.80 9.39 -19.12
N ASN A 333 16.59 10.61 -18.62
CA ASN A 333 16.96 11.86 -19.26
C ASN A 333 17.14 12.95 -18.18
N GLY A 334 17.46 14.18 -18.58
CA GLY A 334 17.76 15.28 -17.66
C GLY A 334 16.62 15.72 -16.72
N THR A 335 15.42 15.13 -16.85
CA THR A 335 14.24 15.40 -16.00
C THR A 335 13.49 14.13 -15.57
N ALA A 336 14.00 12.93 -15.89
CA ALA A 336 13.30 11.67 -15.63
C ALA A 336 14.24 10.63 -15.03
N VAL A 337 13.77 9.95 -13.98
CA VAL A 337 14.49 8.89 -13.28
C VAL A 337 13.67 7.61 -13.30
N ALA A 338 14.26 6.55 -13.81
CA ALA A 338 13.74 5.19 -13.67
C ALA A 338 14.09 4.68 -12.28
N CYS A 339 13.06 4.43 -11.49
CA CYS A 339 13.14 3.80 -10.19
C CYS A 339 12.81 2.32 -10.36
N THR A 340 13.75 1.46 -10.02
CA THR A 340 13.60 0.00 -10.12
C THR A 340 13.95 -0.64 -8.79
N GLY A 341 13.35 -1.78 -8.49
CA GLY A 341 13.60 -2.47 -7.24
C GLY A 341 12.96 -3.84 -7.18
N ASN A 342 13.33 -4.61 -6.16
CA ASN A 342 12.72 -5.90 -5.86
C ASN A 342 12.12 -5.89 -4.46
N LEU A 343 10.95 -6.51 -4.32
CA LEU A 343 10.31 -6.83 -3.06
C LEU A 343 10.32 -8.35 -2.86
N THR A 344 10.93 -8.78 -1.76
CA THR A 344 11.09 -10.19 -1.41
C THR A 344 10.63 -10.45 0.02
N ALA A 345 10.09 -11.63 0.28
CA ALA A 345 9.93 -12.14 1.63
C ALA A 345 11.29 -12.62 2.18
N ASP A 346 11.40 -12.84 3.49
CA ASP A 346 12.68 -13.15 4.16
C ASP A 346 13.41 -14.41 3.63
N ASP A 347 12.65 -15.33 3.05
CA ASP A 347 13.11 -16.57 2.44
C ASP A 347 13.53 -16.39 0.96
N GLY A 348 13.57 -15.13 0.51
CA GLY A 348 13.93 -14.75 -0.85
C GLY A 348 12.80 -14.92 -1.88
N ARG A 349 11.60 -15.34 -1.47
CA ARG A 349 10.48 -15.48 -2.40
C ARG A 349 10.02 -14.11 -2.91
N PRO A 350 9.74 -13.97 -4.22
CA PRO A 350 9.24 -12.72 -4.77
C PRO A 350 7.83 -12.43 -4.27
N VAL A 351 7.58 -11.19 -3.84
CA VAL A 351 6.24 -10.75 -3.47
C VAL A 351 5.55 -10.19 -4.71
N THR A 352 4.56 -10.91 -5.22
CA THR A 352 3.92 -10.59 -6.51
C THR A 352 2.69 -9.69 -6.36
N ARG A 353 2.43 -8.78 -7.30
CA ARG A 353 1.25 -7.88 -7.32
C ARG A 353 1.09 -7.04 -6.06
N ALA A 354 2.22 -6.71 -5.43
CA ALA A 354 2.26 -5.89 -4.24
C ALA A 354 2.34 -4.41 -4.65
N PRO A 355 1.49 -3.54 -4.09
CA PRO A 355 1.62 -2.11 -4.29
C PRO A 355 2.87 -1.62 -3.57
N VAL A 356 3.72 -0.91 -4.30
CA VAL A 356 4.91 -0.23 -3.79
C VAL A 356 4.71 1.26 -3.97
N LEU A 357 5.07 2.05 -2.95
CA LEU A 357 5.04 3.50 -3.01
C LEU A 357 6.47 4.03 -3.02
N ILE A 358 6.78 4.92 -3.95
CA ILE A 358 8.06 5.63 -4.00
C ILE A 358 7.83 7.03 -3.47
N ARG A 359 8.44 7.32 -2.33
CA ARG A 359 8.43 8.63 -1.69
C ARG A 359 9.58 9.47 -2.23
N VAL A 360 9.25 10.65 -2.74
CA VAL A 360 10.19 11.64 -3.26
C VAL A 360 10.19 12.85 -2.32
N ASP A 361 11.38 13.24 -1.86
CA ASP A 361 11.64 14.39 -0.99
C ASP A 361 10.78 14.41 0.28
N GLY A 362 10.36 13.24 0.76
CA GLY A 362 9.52 13.09 1.95
C GLY A 362 8.00 13.27 1.73
N GLU A 363 7.59 13.90 0.62
CA GLU A 363 6.19 14.32 0.43
C GLU A 363 5.48 13.59 -0.71
N THR A 364 6.09 13.53 -1.89
CA THR A 364 5.40 13.04 -3.09
C THR A 364 5.41 11.52 -3.13
N LEU A 365 4.24 10.90 -3.28
CA LEU A 365 4.09 9.46 -3.41
C LEU A 365 3.76 9.06 -4.85
N VAL A 366 4.60 8.19 -5.42
CA VAL A 366 4.38 7.59 -6.74
C VAL A 366 4.12 6.10 -6.56
N GLY A 367 3.01 5.61 -7.10
CA GLY A 367 2.66 4.19 -7.03
C GLY A 367 3.36 3.36 -8.10
N ALA A 368 3.77 2.16 -7.71
CA ALA A 368 4.23 1.08 -8.57
C ALA A 368 3.59 -0.24 -8.09
N GLU A 369 3.69 -1.29 -8.91
CA GLU A 369 3.25 -2.63 -8.54
C GLU A 369 4.35 -3.63 -8.89
N THR A 370 4.54 -4.65 -8.05
CA THR A 370 5.49 -5.73 -8.34
C THR A 370 4.92 -6.73 -9.34
N ASP A 371 5.78 -7.22 -10.22
CA ASP A 371 5.47 -8.27 -11.17
C ASP A 371 5.55 -9.68 -10.56
N GLY A 372 5.49 -10.72 -11.39
CA GLY A 372 5.60 -12.12 -10.96
C GLY A 372 6.97 -12.50 -10.37
N ASN A 373 8.00 -11.68 -10.61
CA ASN A 373 9.35 -11.85 -10.07
C ASN A 373 9.60 -10.93 -8.85
N GLY A 374 8.57 -10.23 -8.37
CA GLY A 374 8.70 -9.28 -7.26
C GLY A 374 9.40 -7.98 -7.67
N THR A 375 9.63 -7.76 -8.96
CA THR A 375 10.29 -6.57 -9.49
C THR A 375 9.25 -5.49 -9.72
N TYR A 376 9.56 -4.25 -9.35
CA TYR A 376 8.73 -3.09 -9.66
C TYR A 376 9.54 -2.03 -10.41
N ARG A 377 8.83 -1.20 -11.19
CA ARG A 377 9.41 -0.07 -11.89
C ARG A 377 8.44 1.10 -11.93
N ALA A 378 8.97 2.31 -11.75
CA ALA A 378 8.28 3.56 -12.04
C ALA A 378 9.26 4.54 -12.68
N ASP A 379 8.82 5.23 -13.73
CA ASP A 379 9.56 6.34 -14.30
C ASP A 379 8.96 7.65 -13.76
N ILE A 380 9.77 8.43 -13.04
CA ILE A 380 9.34 9.64 -12.32
C ILE A 380 9.94 10.87 -12.97
N LEU A 381 9.10 11.85 -13.29
CA LEU A 381 9.53 13.16 -13.73
C LEU A 381 9.86 14.04 -12.53
N LEU A 382 11.08 14.54 -12.47
CA LEU A 382 11.62 15.34 -11.38
C LEU A 382 12.26 16.61 -11.96
N PRO A 383 12.13 17.76 -11.26
CA PRO A 383 12.80 18.98 -11.66
C PRO A 383 14.33 18.83 -11.59
N ALA A 384 15.04 19.80 -12.15
CA ALA A 384 16.49 19.86 -11.99
C ALA A 384 16.83 20.14 -10.51
N GLY A 385 17.77 19.39 -9.96
CA GLY A 385 18.10 19.45 -8.55
C GLY A 385 18.51 18.10 -7.97
N GLU A 386 18.85 18.12 -6.69
CA GLU A 386 19.05 16.91 -5.89
C GLU A 386 17.71 16.45 -5.33
N HIS A 387 17.40 15.17 -5.50
CA HIS A 387 16.18 14.53 -5.01
C HIS A 387 16.51 13.31 -4.19
N ALA A 388 15.79 13.12 -3.09
CA ALA A 388 15.88 11.95 -2.23
C ALA A 388 14.66 11.04 -2.44
N LEU A 389 14.91 9.78 -2.81
CA LEU A 389 13.87 8.81 -3.12
C LEU A 389 13.98 7.59 -2.20
N ARG A 390 12.84 7.05 -1.78
CA ARG A 390 12.74 5.82 -0.98
C ARG A 390 11.53 5.01 -1.41
N ALA A 391 11.66 3.69 -1.49
CA ALA A 391 10.55 2.80 -1.74
C ALA A 391 9.97 2.25 -0.44
N GLU A 392 8.65 2.12 -0.38
CA GLU A 392 7.88 1.74 0.81
C GLU A 392 6.85 0.67 0.41
N PHE A 393 6.81 -0.42 1.17
CA PHE A 393 5.80 -1.46 1.08
C PHE A 393 5.01 -1.51 2.39
N HIS A 394 3.68 -1.48 2.30
CA HIS A 394 2.80 -1.38 3.47
C HIS A 394 2.00 -2.66 3.77
N ALA A 395 2.27 -3.76 3.04
CA ALA A 395 1.69 -5.08 3.27
C ALA A 395 0.16 -5.19 3.33
N ALA A 396 -0.58 -4.21 2.80
CA ALA A 396 -2.03 -4.25 2.79
C ALA A 396 -2.57 -5.50 2.05
N GLY A 397 -3.26 -6.36 2.79
CA GLY A 397 -3.84 -7.60 2.28
C GLY A 397 -2.83 -8.72 2.02
N TYR A 398 -1.63 -8.64 2.61
CA TYR A 398 -0.62 -9.69 2.58
C TYR A 398 -0.30 -10.15 4.01
N PRO A 399 0.12 -11.41 4.23
CA PRO A 399 0.57 -11.90 5.51
C PRO A 399 2.07 -11.59 5.66
N LEU A 400 2.41 -10.33 5.40
CA LEU A 400 3.79 -9.84 5.30
C LEU A 400 3.93 -8.61 6.18
N ASN A 401 5.14 -8.36 6.67
CA ASN A 401 5.43 -7.12 7.36
C ASN A 401 5.83 -6.04 6.35
N ALA A 402 5.49 -4.79 6.66
CA ALA A 402 5.91 -3.63 5.91
C ALA A 402 7.46 -3.51 5.86
N SER A 403 7.98 -2.90 4.80
CA SER A 403 9.41 -2.63 4.66
C SER A 403 9.66 -1.34 3.87
N GLU A 404 10.83 -0.74 4.09
CA GLU A 404 11.28 0.45 3.40
C GLU A 404 12.70 0.23 2.87
N SER A 405 13.01 0.79 1.70
CA SER A 405 14.36 0.75 1.15
C SER A 405 15.24 1.79 1.84
N PRO A 406 16.57 1.72 1.69
CA PRO A 406 17.43 2.89 1.91
C PRO A 406 16.96 4.08 1.06
N THR A 407 17.25 5.29 1.53
CA THR A 407 17.04 6.52 0.76
C THR A 407 18.17 6.66 -0.25
N GLU A 408 17.84 6.73 -1.53
CA GLU A 408 18.76 6.95 -2.64
C GLU A 408 18.67 8.40 -3.11
N THR A 409 19.79 9.03 -3.46
CA THR A 409 19.82 10.39 -3.99
C THR A 409 20.18 10.42 -5.46
N VAL A 410 19.55 11.33 -6.22
CA VAL A 410 19.83 11.55 -7.63
C VAL A 410 19.93 13.05 -7.90
N ILE A 411 20.88 13.45 -8.73
CA ILE A 411 21.08 14.86 -9.12
C ILE A 411 20.76 14.99 -10.61
N LEU A 412 19.66 15.69 -10.90
CA LEU A 412 19.22 15.96 -12.27
C LEU A 412 19.69 17.33 -12.74
N ARG A 413 20.32 17.36 -13.91
CA ARG A 413 20.90 18.60 -14.45
C ARG A 413 19.89 19.51 -15.15
N GLY A 414 18.68 19.01 -15.44
CA GLY A 414 17.70 19.67 -16.29
C GLY A 414 18.09 19.60 -17.77
N GLU A 415 17.12 19.82 -18.66
CA GLU A 415 17.43 20.06 -20.07
C GLU A 415 18.16 21.41 -20.17
N GLY A 416 19.46 21.37 -20.47
CA GLY A 416 20.26 22.58 -20.62
C GLY A 416 19.65 23.53 -21.63
N LEU A 417 19.66 24.83 -21.33
CA LEU A 417 19.30 25.88 -22.28
C LEU A 417 20.10 25.66 -23.57
N SER A 418 19.38 25.40 -24.66
CA SER A 418 19.88 25.37 -26.01
C SER A 418 20.88 26.52 -26.23
N PRO A 419 22.11 26.29 -26.77
CA PRO A 419 23.12 27.33 -26.95
C PRO A 419 22.80 28.31 -28.10
N PHE A 420 21.68 28.13 -28.81
CA PHE A 420 21.30 28.97 -29.95
C PHE A 420 21.11 30.48 -29.66
N PRO A 421 20.67 30.97 -28.48
CA PRO A 421 20.59 32.41 -28.23
C PRO A 421 21.97 33.05 -27.99
N PHE A 422 22.99 32.29 -27.58
CA PHE A 422 24.35 32.81 -27.41
C PHE A 422 25.07 33.00 -28.76
N ALA A 423 24.81 32.14 -29.75
CA ALA A 423 25.35 32.30 -31.10
C ALA A 423 24.75 33.54 -31.82
N ALA A 424 23.46 33.82 -31.61
CA ALA A 424 22.81 35.01 -32.16
C ALA A 424 23.34 36.32 -31.56
N ALA A 425 23.65 36.33 -30.25
CA ALA A 425 24.21 37.50 -29.56
C ALA A 425 25.64 37.83 -30.05
N ILE A 426 26.47 36.82 -30.31
CA ILE A 426 27.83 37.00 -30.86
C ILE A 426 27.77 37.51 -32.31
N ALA A 427 26.84 37.01 -33.12
CA ALA A 427 26.63 37.50 -34.49
C ALA A 427 26.11 38.96 -34.55
N ALA A 428 25.23 39.35 -33.62
CA ALA A 428 24.72 40.72 -33.52
C ALA A 428 25.80 41.73 -33.06
N ALA A 429 26.71 41.31 -32.16
CA ALA A 429 27.84 42.13 -31.72
C ALA A 429 28.89 42.32 -32.84
N ALA A 430 29.12 41.32 -33.68
CA ALA A 430 29.99 41.45 -34.85
C ALA A 430 29.36 42.32 -35.97
N GLY A 431 28.04 42.26 -36.16
CA GLY A 431 27.32 43.03 -37.18
C GLY A 431 27.23 44.55 -36.89
N THR A 432 27.12 44.93 -35.62
CA THR A 432 27.03 46.34 -35.19
C THR A 432 28.36 47.10 -35.38
N GLY A 433 29.50 46.44 -35.26
CA GLY A 433 30.81 47.02 -35.54
C GLY A 433 31.07 47.30 -37.04
N TRP A 434 30.48 46.52 -37.95
CA TRP A 434 30.61 46.71 -39.40
C TRP A 434 29.64 47.79 -39.93
N TYR A 435 28.44 47.87 -39.37
CA TYR A 435 27.39 48.79 -39.82
C TYR A 435 27.71 50.28 -39.53
N LEU A 436 28.38 50.59 -38.42
CA LEU A 436 28.77 51.97 -38.09
C LEU A 436 29.92 52.52 -38.94
N ARG A 437 30.70 51.67 -39.62
CA ARG A 437 31.85 52.09 -40.44
C ARG A 437 31.47 52.52 -41.86
N ARG A 438 30.24 52.25 -42.34
CA ARG A 438 29.87 52.41 -43.76
C ARG A 438 28.87 53.53 -44.09
N ARG A 439 28.34 54.29 -43.13
CA ARG A 439 27.47 55.45 -43.44
C ARG A 439 28.27 56.74 -43.71
N ARG A 440 28.95 56.77 -44.86
CA ARG A 440 29.05 57.96 -45.71
C ARG A 440 28.62 57.55 -47.12
N SER A 441 27.64 58.28 -47.63
CA SER A 441 27.09 58.28 -48.99
C SER A 441 25.89 57.38 -49.29
N GLU A 442 24.79 58.09 -49.59
CA GLU A 442 23.80 57.93 -50.65
C GLU A 442 22.71 56.84 -50.55
N GLU A 443 21.57 57.31 -50.04
CA GLU A 443 20.26 57.35 -50.71
C GLU A 443 20.09 56.58 -52.02
N SER A 444 19.28 55.51 -52.00
CA SER A 444 18.28 55.23 -53.05
C SER A 444 17.23 54.26 -52.50
N THR A 445 15.98 54.72 -52.39
CA THR A 445 14.79 53.86 -52.30
C THR A 445 14.42 53.43 -53.73
N PRO A 446 13.91 52.20 -53.94
CA PRO A 446 12.51 52.15 -54.35
C PRO A 446 11.69 50.98 -53.78
N ALA A 447 10.38 51.28 -53.75
CA ALA A 447 9.21 50.41 -53.89
C ALA A 447 8.84 49.44 -52.76
N ALA A 448 7.71 49.75 -52.14
CA ALA A 448 6.90 48.89 -51.30
C ALA A 448 5.97 48.01 -52.14
N GLU A 449 5.85 46.73 -51.76
CA GLU A 449 4.68 45.87 -51.94
C GLU A 449 4.87 44.59 -51.10
N PRO A 450 3.80 43.89 -50.69
CA PRO A 450 2.82 44.27 -49.68
C PRO A 450 3.01 43.47 -48.38
N GLU A 451 2.42 43.97 -47.31
CA GLU A 451 2.24 43.31 -46.02
C GLU A 451 1.54 41.96 -46.21
N ALA A 452 2.27 40.87 -45.97
CA ALA A 452 1.69 39.54 -45.93
C ALA A 452 0.84 39.45 -44.65
N ALA A 453 -0.48 39.35 -44.84
CA ALA A 453 -1.44 39.02 -43.82
C ALA A 453 -0.95 37.82 -42.97
N PRO A 454 -1.29 37.77 -41.67
CA PRO A 454 -1.05 36.57 -40.88
C PRO A 454 -1.71 35.38 -41.59
N SER A 455 -0.93 34.32 -41.82
CA SER A 455 -1.48 33.03 -42.23
C SER A 455 -2.58 32.63 -41.25
N PRO A 456 -3.72 32.11 -41.74
CA PRO A 456 -4.81 31.72 -40.87
C PRO A 456 -4.28 30.71 -39.86
N GLU A 457 -4.43 31.05 -38.59
CA GLU A 457 -4.39 30.10 -37.50
C GLU A 457 -5.27 28.92 -37.91
N VAL A 458 -4.64 27.77 -38.12
CA VAL A 458 -5.34 26.54 -38.46
C VAL A 458 -6.22 26.24 -37.26
N ALA A 459 -7.49 26.62 -37.36
CA ALA A 459 -8.53 26.22 -36.45
C ALA A 459 -8.47 24.69 -36.37
N ARG A 460 -8.05 24.19 -35.21
CA ARG A 460 -8.09 22.76 -34.91
C ARG A 460 -9.52 22.30 -35.17
N PRO A 461 -9.74 21.19 -35.88
CA PRO A 461 -11.09 20.70 -36.12
C PRO A 461 -11.78 20.49 -34.77
N THR A 462 -12.94 21.10 -34.60
CA THR A 462 -13.84 20.81 -33.48
C THR A 462 -14.13 19.31 -33.48
N PRO A 463 -13.92 18.61 -32.35
CA PRO A 463 -14.17 17.17 -32.30
C PRO A 463 -15.67 16.94 -32.52
N GLN A 464 -16.04 16.37 -33.67
CA GLN A 464 -17.40 15.89 -33.91
C GLN A 464 -17.56 14.59 -33.14
N VAL A 465 -18.12 14.68 -31.94
CA VAL A 465 -18.48 13.53 -31.13
C VAL A 465 -19.97 13.26 -31.37
N SER A 466 -20.31 12.06 -31.84
CA SER A 466 -21.70 11.64 -31.98
C SER A 466 -22.07 10.73 -30.81
N ILE A 467 -22.97 11.21 -29.95
CA ILE A 467 -23.56 10.43 -28.85
C ILE A 467 -24.88 9.75 -29.24
N ALA A 468 -25.32 9.90 -30.50
CA ALA A 468 -26.60 9.43 -30.99
C ALA A 468 -26.68 7.89 -30.97
N GLY A 469 -27.69 7.34 -30.28
CA GLY A 469 -27.92 5.91 -30.18
C GLY A 469 -27.15 5.18 -29.06
N LEU A 470 -26.35 5.90 -28.27
CA LEU A 470 -25.69 5.32 -27.09
C LEU A 470 -26.63 5.28 -25.87
N PRO A 471 -26.50 4.26 -25.00
CA PRO A 471 -27.11 4.29 -23.68
C PRO A 471 -26.72 5.56 -22.90
N PRO A 472 -27.61 6.19 -22.11
CA PRO A 472 -27.35 7.49 -21.47
C PRO A 472 -26.05 7.58 -20.67
N ARG A 473 -25.64 6.49 -20.01
CA ARG A 473 -24.38 6.44 -19.24
C ARG A 473 -23.16 6.36 -20.13
N GLU A 474 -23.24 5.63 -21.23
CA GLU A 474 -22.14 5.54 -22.21
C GLU A 474 -21.96 6.87 -22.94
N ALA A 475 -23.06 7.55 -23.28
CA ALA A 475 -23.03 8.91 -23.80
C ALA A 475 -22.30 9.86 -22.83
N ALA A 476 -22.64 9.83 -21.54
CA ALA A 476 -21.97 10.66 -20.52
C ALA A 476 -20.46 10.35 -20.41
N THR A 477 -20.05 9.08 -20.54
CA THR A 477 -18.63 8.68 -20.54
C THR A 477 -17.88 9.24 -21.75
N VAL A 478 -18.49 9.18 -22.94
CA VAL A 478 -17.90 9.74 -24.15
C VAL A 478 -17.73 11.26 -24.02
N LEU A 479 -18.72 11.96 -23.47
CA LEU A 479 -18.65 13.40 -23.22
C LEU A 479 -17.58 13.77 -22.18
N PHE A 480 -17.44 12.99 -21.12
CA PHE A 480 -16.37 13.17 -20.14
C PHE A 480 -14.98 13.02 -20.76
N CYS A 481 -14.75 11.95 -21.53
CA CYS A 481 -13.48 11.73 -22.22
C CYS A 481 -13.17 12.86 -23.20
N THR A 482 -14.20 13.39 -23.87
CA THR A 482 -14.09 14.51 -24.81
C THR A 482 -13.66 15.80 -24.10
N LEU A 483 -14.32 16.17 -23.01
CA LEU A 483 -13.95 17.36 -22.23
C LEU A 483 -12.54 17.20 -21.65
N ARG A 484 -12.22 16.01 -21.11
CA ARG A 484 -10.91 15.70 -20.52
C ARG A 484 -9.79 15.85 -21.55
N ALA A 485 -9.97 15.29 -22.74
CA ALA A 485 -9.01 15.40 -23.85
C ALA A 485 -8.86 16.86 -24.31
N ARG A 486 -9.97 17.61 -24.40
CA ARG A 486 -9.95 19.02 -24.78
C ARG A 486 -9.22 19.90 -23.78
N LEU A 487 -9.33 19.60 -22.49
CA LEU A 487 -8.61 20.30 -21.41
C LEU A 487 -7.16 19.80 -21.23
N GLY A 488 -6.72 18.82 -22.02
CA GLY A 488 -5.36 18.26 -21.93
C GLY A 488 -5.08 17.51 -20.62
N LEU A 489 -6.13 16.99 -19.98
CA LEU A 489 -6.01 16.29 -18.70
C LEU A 489 -5.61 14.82 -18.91
N PRO A 490 -4.68 14.26 -18.10
CA PRO A 490 -4.23 12.87 -18.25
C PRO A 490 -5.36 11.84 -18.07
N GLU A 491 -5.28 10.71 -18.78
CA GLU A 491 -6.31 9.66 -18.72
C GLU A 491 -6.40 8.95 -17.36
N THR A 492 -5.34 9.05 -16.55
CA THR A 492 -5.26 8.49 -15.20
C THR A 492 -6.00 9.32 -14.15
N LYS A 493 -6.47 10.52 -14.49
CA LYS A 493 -7.17 11.39 -13.55
C LYS A 493 -8.64 11.01 -13.44
N THR A 494 -9.08 10.86 -12.19
CA THR A 494 -10.48 10.63 -11.83
C THR A 494 -11.32 11.89 -12.11
N PRO A 495 -12.66 11.80 -12.22
CA PRO A 495 -13.52 12.98 -12.34
C PRO A 495 -13.26 14.00 -11.22
N ARG A 496 -13.07 13.54 -9.97
CA ARG A 496 -12.74 14.37 -8.82
C ARG A 496 -11.40 15.12 -8.97
N ASP A 497 -10.38 14.45 -9.51
CA ASP A 497 -9.12 15.11 -9.83
C ASP A 497 -9.29 16.14 -10.95
N CYS A 498 -10.10 15.84 -11.96
CA CYS A 498 -10.37 16.76 -13.05
C CYS A 498 -11.08 18.02 -12.56
N ALA A 499 -12.04 17.90 -11.62
CA ALA A 499 -12.70 19.03 -10.97
C ALA A 499 -11.71 19.95 -10.24
N ARG A 500 -10.72 19.38 -9.55
CA ARG A 500 -9.69 20.13 -8.83
C ARG A 500 -8.70 20.84 -9.77
N ILE A 501 -8.37 20.21 -10.91
CA ILE A 501 -7.44 20.77 -11.90
C ILE A 501 -8.11 21.84 -12.77
N ALA A 502 -9.40 21.67 -13.08
CA ALA A 502 -10.18 22.56 -13.93
C ALA A 502 -11.47 23.02 -13.21
N PRO A 503 -11.37 23.93 -12.22
CA PRO A 503 -12.49 24.33 -11.37
C PRO A 503 -13.64 24.99 -12.14
N ALA A 504 -13.38 25.62 -13.29
CA ALA A 504 -14.40 26.16 -14.17
C ALA A 504 -15.37 25.10 -14.76
N TYR A 505 -15.02 23.82 -14.65
CA TYR A 505 -15.82 22.69 -15.11
C TYR A 505 -16.16 21.71 -13.96
N ALA A 506 -15.98 22.11 -12.71
CA ALA A 506 -16.20 21.24 -11.55
C ALA A 506 -17.60 20.61 -11.53
N GLY A 507 -18.65 21.40 -11.80
CA GLY A 507 -20.03 20.90 -11.87
C GLY A 507 -20.24 19.79 -12.91
N PHE A 508 -19.57 19.87 -14.07
CA PHE A 508 -19.59 18.80 -15.07
C PHE A 508 -18.93 17.52 -14.55
N PHE A 509 -17.76 17.65 -13.92
CA PHE A 509 -16.99 16.50 -13.43
C PHE A 509 -17.67 15.82 -12.24
N GLU A 510 -18.22 16.59 -11.31
CA GLU A 510 -19.01 16.09 -10.18
C GLU A 510 -20.29 15.39 -10.65
N ARG A 511 -20.97 15.95 -11.67
CA ARG A 511 -22.15 15.30 -12.25
C ARG A 511 -21.79 13.97 -12.89
N TYR A 512 -20.71 13.90 -13.67
CA TYR A 512 -20.24 12.66 -14.26
C TYR A 512 -19.80 11.63 -13.19
N GLU A 513 -19.20 12.08 -12.09
CA GLU A 513 -18.83 11.22 -10.96
C GLU A 513 -20.06 10.49 -10.38
N ARG A 514 -21.18 11.20 -10.19
CA ARG A 514 -22.44 10.60 -9.72
C ARG A 514 -23.02 9.59 -10.72
N ILE A 515 -22.98 9.89 -12.01
CA ILE A 515 -23.42 8.97 -13.07
C ILE A 515 -22.57 7.69 -13.06
N ARG A 516 -21.25 7.83 -12.88
CA ARG A 516 -20.30 6.71 -12.94
C ARG A 516 -20.28 5.84 -11.68
N TYR A 517 -20.28 6.45 -10.50
CA TYR A 517 -20.02 5.76 -9.23
C TYR A 517 -21.26 5.62 -8.34
N ALA A 518 -22.20 6.56 -8.38
CA ALA A 518 -23.48 6.42 -7.67
C ALA A 518 -24.55 5.70 -8.51
N GLY A 519 -24.22 5.34 -9.76
CA GLY A 519 -25.12 4.60 -10.65
C GLY A 519 -26.36 5.40 -11.01
N GLU A 520 -26.25 6.73 -11.13
CA GLU A 520 -27.34 7.58 -11.60
C GLU A 520 -27.47 7.52 -13.14
N THR A 521 -28.68 7.74 -13.66
CA THR A 521 -28.93 7.79 -15.11
C THR A 521 -29.23 9.24 -15.51
N PRO A 522 -28.43 9.86 -16.39
CA PRO A 522 -28.64 11.25 -16.79
C PRO A 522 -29.88 11.40 -17.66
N SER A 523 -30.56 12.54 -17.55
CA SER A 523 -31.67 12.91 -18.43
C SER A 523 -31.16 13.37 -19.82
N GLU A 524 -32.05 13.42 -20.82
CA GLU A 524 -31.69 13.93 -22.15
C GLU A 524 -31.27 15.40 -22.13
N GLU A 525 -31.88 16.21 -21.25
CA GLU A 525 -31.52 17.62 -21.04
C GLU A 525 -30.10 17.74 -20.46
N GLU A 526 -29.78 16.90 -19.46
CA GLU A 526 -28.43 16.85 -18.87
C GLU A 526 -27.37 16.41 -19.87
N LEU A 527 -27.67 15.43 -20.72
CA LEU A 527 -26.76 15.00 -21.78
C LEU A 527 -26.53 16.10 -22.83
N THR A 528 -27.57 16.86 -23.17
CA THR A 528 -27.46 17.99 -24.11
C THR A 528 -26.58 19.10 -23.53
N ASP A 529 -26.71 19.39 -22.24
CA ASP A 529 -25.86 20.37 -21.55
C ASP A 529 -24.41 19.88 -21.41
N MET A 530 -24.21 18.61 -21.07
CA MET A 530 -22.89 18.00 -21.04
C MET A 530 -22.22 18.01 -22.42
N GLU A 531 -22.98 17.75 -23.49
CA GLU A 531 -22.48 17.81 -24.86
C GLU A 531 -22.05 19.21 -25.25
N ARG A 532 -22.87 20.22 -24.93
CA ARG A 532 -22.55 21.63 -25.14
C ARG A 532 -21.25 22.02 -24.44
N ILE A 533 -21.08 21.65 -23.17
CA ILE A 533 -19.87 21.96 -22.38
C ILE A 533 -18.64 21.26 -22.97
N ALA A 534 -18.75 19.96 -23.29
CA ALA A 534 -17.66 19.18 -23.87
C ALA A 534 -17.19 19.75 -25.22
N LEU A 535 -18.12 20.21 -26.06
CA LEU A 535 -17.84 20.77 -27.40
C LEU A 535 -17.47 22.26 -27.40
N GLY A 536 -17.69 22.98 -26.29
CA GLY A 536 -17.16 24.33 -26.09
C GLY A 536 -18.15 25.48 -26.11
N GLY A 537 -19.43 25.21 -25.83
CA GLY A 537 -20.36 26.25 -25.42
C GLY A 537 -20.03 26.78 -24.01
N ASP A 538 -20.24 28.09 -23.81
CA ASP A 538 -19.82 28.84 -22.61
C ASP A 538 -20.18 28.18 -21.28
N ALA A 539 -19.24 28.29 -20.33
CA ALA A 539 -19.24 27.72 -18.98
C ALA A 539 -20.11 28.48 -17.97
N ASP A 540 -20.75 29.59 -18.34
CA ASP A 540 -21.44 30.50 -17.40
C ASP A 540 -22.83 30.02 -16.92
N ARG A 541 -23.12 28.72 -17.00
CA ARG A 541 -24.39 28.14 -16.49
C ARG A 541 -24.28 26.73 -15.90
N ALA A 542 -23.08 26.30 -15.48
CA ALA A 542 -22.89 25.06 -14.73
C ALA A 542 -23.01 25.27 -13.21
#